data_AF-A0A7Y3DUD8-F1
#
_entry.id   AF-A0A7Y3DUD8-F1
#
_cell.length_a   1.000
_cell.length_b   1.000
_cell.length_c   1.000
_cell.angle_alpha   90.00
_cell.angle_beta   90.00
_cell.angle_gamma   90.00
#
_symmetry.space_group_name_H-M   'P 1'
#
loop_
_entity.id
_entity.type
_entity.pdbx_description
1 polymer ?
#
loop_
_entity_poly.entity_id
_entity_poly.type
_entity_poly.pdbx_seq_one_letter_code
_entity_poly.pdbx_strand_id
1 'polypeptide(L)'
;DDLYSTKRDAIQVEIFEETKKILDKQFVQLNEVLVRDVTLPPTIKDAIERKLKQEQESLEYEFRLVTASKEAEKVIIEAQGKADANRILSASLTDKILQDKGIEATTKLAESPNSKVVIIGSGKDGLPIILGDQ
;
A
#
# COMPACT_ATOMS: atom_id res chain seq x y z
N ASP A 1 22.15 13.51 -7.31
CA ASP A 1 22.96 14.71 -7.59
C ASP A 1 23.79 15.20 -6.41
N ASP A 2 23.25 15.26 -5.18
CA ASP A 2 24.03 15.71 -4.01
C ASP A 2 25.26 14.86 -3.68
N LEU A 3 25.20 13.54 -3.88
CA LEU A 3 26.33 12.66 -3.61
C LEU A 3 27.53 12.93 -4.55
N TYR A 4 27.27 13.45 -5.75
CA TYR A 4 28.30 13.84 -6.72
C TYR A 4 28.82 15.24 -6.43
N SER A 5 27.93 16.17 -6.04
CA SER A 5 28.30 17.53 -5.67
C SER A 5 29.22 17.55 -4.45
N THR A 6 28.80 16.91 -3.36
CA THR A 6 29.56 16.89 -2.10
C THR A 6 30.91 16.18 -2.21
N LYS A 7 30.99 15.10 -2.99
CA LYS A 7 32.27 14.42 -3.24
C LYS A 7 33.19 15.19 -4.17
N ARG A 8 32.64 15.98 -5.12
CA ARG A 8 33.43 16.80 -6.03
C ARG A 8 34.14 17.93 -5.29
N ASP A 9 33.46 18.60 -4.37
CA ASP A 9 34.05 19.68 -3.57
C ASP A 9 35.21 19.16 -2.72
N ALA A 10 35.04 17.98 -2.10
CA ALA A 10 36.11 17.34 -1.33
C ALA A 10 37.34 17.00 -2.19
N ILE A 11 37.13 16.45 -3.40
CA ILE A 11 38.21 16.13 -4.34
C ILE A 11 38.91 17.40 -4.84
N GLN A 12 38.18 18.49 -5.07
CA GLN A 12 38.74 19.75 -5.55
C GLN A 12 39.69 20.38 -4.52
N VAL A 13 39.35 20.30 -3.23
CA VAL A 13 40.22 20.76 -2.14
C VAL A 13 41.50 19.93 -2.09
N GLU A 14 41.37 18.60 -2.18
CA GLU A 14 42.53 17.69 -2.14
C GLU A 14 43.50 17.94 -3.31
N ILE A 15 42.98 18.13 -4.52
CA ILE A 15 43.79 18.47 -5.71
C ILE A 15 44.47 19.83 -5.53
N PHE A 16 43.75 20.83 -5.00
CA PHE A 16 44.31 22.17 -4.78
C PHE A 16 45.50 22.14 -3.81
N GLU A 17 45.38 21.44 -2.69
CA GLU A 17 46.44 21.33 -1.69
C GLU A 17 47.68 20.62 -2.24
N GLU A 18 47.52 19.50 -2.94
CA GLU A 18 48.64 18.77 -3.53
C GLU A 18 49.32 19.58 -4.65
N THR A 19 48.54 20.22 -5.51
CA THR A 19 49.10 21.03 -6.61
C THR A 19 49.84 22.25 -6.08
N LYS A 20 49.32 22.90 -5.03
CA LYS A 20 49.97 24.03 -4.37
C LYS A 20 51.33 23.64 -3.77
N LYS A 21 51.43 22.50 -3.07
CA LYS A 21 52.71 22.01 -2.51
C LYS A 21 53.78 21.79 -3.58
N ILE A 22 53.39 21.36 -4.78
CA ILE A 22 54.30 21.13 -5.89
C ILE A 22 54.74 22.46 -6.51
N LEU A 23 53.79 23.36 -6.78
CA LEU A 23 54.04 24.65 -7.44
C LEU A 23 54.76 25.66 -6.55
N ASP A 24 54.57 25.60 -5.23
CA ASP A 24 55.29 26.44 -4.26
C ASP A 24 56.81 26.22 -4.36
N LYS A 25 57.27 24.99 -4.64
CA LYS A 25 58.70 24.69 -4.87
C LYS A 25 59.27 25.33 -6.12
N GLN A 26 58.40 25.72 -7.06
CA GLN A 26 58.75 26.36 -8.32
C GLN A 26 58.47 27.87 -8.29
N PHE A 27 58.12 28.43 -7.12
CA PHE A 27 57.75 29.84 -6.93
C PHE A 27 56.55 30.27 -7.78
N VAL A 28 55.63 29.36 -8.08
CA VAL A 28 54.39 29.64 -8.83
C VAL A 28 53.21 29.71 -7.87
N GLN A 29 52.48 30.83 -7.87
CA GLN A 29 51.29 31.02 -7.03
C GLN A 29 50.04 30.42 -7.71
N LEU A 30 49.41 29.46 -7.04
CA LEU A 30 48.13 28.88 -7.43
C LEU A 30 46.98 29.67 -6.78
N ASN A 31 46.12 30.28 -7.60
CA ASN A 31 44.97 31.06 -7.12
C ASN A 31 43.69 30.22 -7.01
N GLU A 32 43.39 29.41 -8.02
CA GLU A 32 42.19 28.58 -8.03
C GLU A 32 42.37 27.38 -8.99
N VAL A 33 41.72 26.26 -8.67
CA VAL A 33 41.65 25.07 -9.52
C VAL A 33 40.20 24.82 -9.89
N LEU A 34 39.89 24.91 -11.19
CA LEU A 34 38.56 24.59 -11.73
C LEU A 34 38.57 23.19 -12.35
N VAL A 35 37.79 22.27 -11.78
CA VAL A 35 37.59 20.94 -12.37
C VAL A 35 36.47 21.02 -13.40
N ARG A 36 36.79 20.87 -14.69
CA ARG A 36 35.82 21.02 -15.79
C ARG A 36 34.94 19.79 -15.99
N ASP A 37 35.54 18.60 -16.06
CA ASP A 37 34.84 17.33 -16.23
C ASP A 37 35.56 16.23 -15.43
N VAL A 38 34.79 15.36 -14.76
CA VAL A 38 35.31 14.16 -14.09
C VAL A 38 34.76 12.94 -14.82
N THR A 39 35.59 12.31 -15.64
CA THR A 39 35.25 11.07 -16.33
C THR A 39 35.63 9.88 -15.45
N LEU A 40 34.62 9.25 -14.85
CA LEU A 40 34.80 8.01 -14.11
C LEU A 40 35.05 6.85 -15.09
N PRO A 41 35.98 5.93 -14.78
CA PRO A 41 36.11 4.69 -15.52
C PRO A 41 34.75 3.95 -15.56
N PRO A 42 34.40 3.29 -16.69
CA PRO A 42 33.10 2.65 -16.87
C PRO A 42 32.77 1.66 -15.74
N THR A 43 33.77 0.94 -15.24
CA THR A 43 33.62 -0.02 -14.14
C THR A 43 33.10 0.58 -12.83
N ILE A 44 33.52 1.80 -12.48
CA ILE A 44 33.09 2.48 -11.25
C ILE A 44 31.69 3.07 -11.43
N LYS A 45 31.40 3.62 -12.62
CA LYS A 45 30.07 4.14 -12.95
C LYS A 45 29.02 3.02 -12.85
N ASP A 46 29.29 1.88 -13.47
CA ASP A 46 28.38 0.72 -13.44
C ASP A 46 28.16 0.19 -12.02
N ALA A 47 29.22 0.16 -11.19
CA ALA A 47 29.12 -0.26 -9.80
C ALA A 47 28.24 0.69 -8.97
N ILE A 48 28.36 2.00 -9.19
CA ILE A 48 27.54 3.01 -8.50
C ILE A 48 26.08 2.91 -8.94
N GLU A 49 25.82 2.83 -10.25
CA GLU A 49 24.47 2.67 -10.79
C GLU A 49 23.81 1.39 -10.27
N ARG A 50 24.55 0.28 -10.24
CA ARG A 50 24.07 -0.97 -9.67
C ARG A 50 23.75 -0.85 -8.19
N LYS A 51 24.60 -0.20 -7.40
CA LYS A 51 24.37 0.03 -5.97
C LYS A 51 23.12 0.88 -5.74
N LEU A 52 23.00 2.01 -6.44
CA LEU A 52 21.84 2.90 -6.33
C LEU A 52 20.54 2.17 -6.71
N LYS A 53 20.58 1.37 -7.77
CA LYS A 53 19.43 0.54 -8.16
C LYS A 53 19.04 -0.45 -7.06
N GLN A 54 20.02 -1.15 -6.48
CA GLN A 54 19.76 -2.10 -5.39
C GLN A 54 19.20 -1.41 -4.14
N GLU A 55 19.69 -0.22 -3.78
CA GLU A 55 19.15 0.56 -2.66
C GLU A 55 17.69 0.94 -2.89
N GLN A 56 17.34 1.41 -4.10
CA GLN A 56 15.96 1.76 -4.45
C GLN A 56 15.05 0.53 -4.48
N GLU A 57 15.50 -0.58 -5.04
CA GLU A 57 14.75 -1.85 -5.06
C GLU A 57 14.51 -2.37 -3.63
N SER A 58 15.50 -2.26 -2.74
CA SER A 58 15.35 -2.65 -1.33
C SER A 58 14.32 -1.79 -0.61
N LEU A 59 14.40 -0.47 -0.77
CA LEU A 59 13.44 0.46 -0.19
C LEU A 59 12.02 0.17 -0.69
N GLU A 60 11.85 -0.02 -2.00
CA GLU A 60 10.56 -0.35 -2.59
C GLU A 60 10.01 -1.66 -2.02
N TYR A 61 10.85 -2.69 -1.89
CA TYR A 61 10.46 -3.98 -1.34
C TYR A 61 10.02 -3.87 0.13
N GLU A 62 10.75 -3.11 0.95
CA GLU A 62 10.33 -2.82 2.33
C GLU A 62 8.97 -2.12 2.38
N PHE A 63 8.75 -1.11 1.52
CA PHE A 63 7.45 -0.45 1.42
C PHE A 63 6.33 -1.41 1.01
N ARG A 64 6.58 -2.33 0.07
CA ARG A 64 5.61 -3.36 -0.32
C ARG A 64 5.29 -4.29 0.85
N LEU A 65 6.27 -4.74 1.62
CA LEU A 65 6.06 -5.59 2.79
C LEU A 65 5.22 -4.89 3.86
N VAL A 66 5.55 -3.63 4.18
CA VAL A 66 4.80 -2.83 5.15
C VAL A 66 3.36 -2.63 4.68
N THR A 67 3.17 -2.34 3.38
CA THR A 67 1.84 -2.17 2.79
C THR A 67 1.03 -3.46 2.86
N ALA A 68 1.62 -4.60 2.51
CA ALA A 68 0.96 -5.90 2.57
C ALA A 68 0.56 -6.27 4.01
N SER A 69 1.42 -5.99 4.99
CA SER A 69 1.13 -6.20 6.42
C SER A 69 -0.06 -5.36 6.88
N LYS A 70 -0.08 -4.06 6.52
CA LYS A 70 -1.20 -3.16 6.85
C LYS A 70 -2.50 -3.57 6.18
N GLU A 71 -2.46 -4.03 4.94
CA GLU A 71 -3.67 -4.51 4.25
C GLU A 71 -4.20 -5.79 4.92
N ALA A 72 -3.32 -6.71 5.35
CA ALA A 72 -3.72 -7.88 6.11
C ALA A 72 -4.36 -7.49 7.45
N GLU A 73 -3.79 -6.53 8.17
CA GLU A 73 -4.34 -6.01 9.42
C GLU A 73 -5.72 -5.38 9.21
N LYS A 74 -5.89 -4.59 8.14
CA LYS A 74 -7.18 -3.99 7.77
C LYS A 74 -8.24 -5.06 7.54
N VAL A 75 -7.93 -6.13 6.81
CA VAL A 75 -8.88 -7.23 6.57
C VAL A 75 -9.29 -7.92 7.87
N ILE A 76 -8.36 -8.10 8.80
CA ILE A 76 -8.66 -8.67 10.13
C ILE A 76 -9.61 -7.75 10.91
N ILE A 77 -9.35 -6.45 10.93
CA ILE A 77 -10.18 -5.46 11.62
C ILE A 77 -11.59 -5.41 11.02
N GLU A 78 -11.71 -5.42 9.69
CA GLU A 78 -13.00 -5.45 9.00
C GLU A 78 -13.80 -6.74 9.31
N ALA A 79 -13.13 -7.89 9.29
CA ALA A 79 -13.74 -9.17 9.63
C ALA A 79 -14.23 -9.20 11.10
N GLN A 80 -13.42 -8.69 12.02
CA GLN A 80 -13.77 -8.57 13.43
C GLN A 80 -14.96 -7.64 13.63
N GLY A 81 -14.95 -6.46 12.99
CA GLY A 81 -16.05 -5.50 13.06
C GLY A 81 -17.37 -6.08 12.53
N LYS A 82 -17.31 -6.85 11.43
CA LYS A 82 -18.49 -7.55 10.89
C LYS A 82 -18.98 -8.66 11.82
N ALA A 83 -18.07 -9.42 12.42
CA ALA A 83 -18.41 -10.48 13.37
C ALA A 83 -19.10 -9.89 14.62
N ASP A 84 -18.55 -8.81 15.18
CA ASP A 84 -19.14 -8.13 16.33
C ASP A 84 -20.49 -7.48 16.01
N ALA A 85 -20.61 -6.84 14.85
CA ALA A 85 -21.89 -6.31 14.38
C ALA A 85 -22.96 -7.41 14.26
N ASN A 86 -22.60 -8.56 13.67
CA ASN A 86 -23.49 -9.71 13.55
C ASN A 86 -23.87 -10.29 14.93
N ARG A 87 -22.93 -10.33 15.87
CA ARG A 87 -23.18 -10.81 17.24
C ARG A 87 -24.16 -9.89 17.98
N ILE A 88 -23.97 -8.58 17.87
CA ILE A 88 -24.88 -7.57 18.46
C ILE A 88 -26.26 -7.66 17.80
N LEU A 89 -26.32 -7.74 16.46
CA LEU A 89 -27.57 -7.84 15.73
C LEU A 89 -28.33 -9.11 16.12
N SER A 90 -27.64 -10.25 16.19
CA SER A 90 -28.22 -11.54 16.62
C SER A 90 -28.71 -11.49 18.07
N ALA A 91 -27.98 -10.82 18.98
CA ALA A 91 -28.44 -10.61 20.34
C ALA A 91 -29.68 -9.70 20.42
N SER A 92 -29.85 -8.78 19.48
CA SER A 92 -31.03 -7.90 19.41
C SER A 92 -32.23 -8.53 18.70
N LEU A 93 -32.02 -9.59 17.91
CA LEU A 93 -33.09 -10.35 17.25
C LEU A 93 -33.78 -11.26 18.26
N THR A 94 -34.88 -10.77 18.83
CA THR A 94 -35.81 -11.60 19.61
C THR A 94 -36.86 -12.23 18.70
N ASP A 95 -37.48 -13.34 19.13
CA ASP A 95 -38.52 -14.06 18.35
C ASP A 95 -39.64 -13.12 17.87
N LYS A 96 -40.00 -12.11 18.67
CA LYS A 96 -41.01 -11.10 18.32
C LYS A 96 -40.58 -10.19 17.17
N ILE A 97 -39.29 -9.83 17.07
CA ILE A 97 -38.75 -8.99 15.99
C ILE A 97 -38.62 -9.79 14.70
N LEU A 98 -38.23 -11.06 14.79
CA LEU A 98 -38.22 -11.97 13.63
C LEU A 98 -39.64 -12.17 13.08
N GLN A 99 -40.63 -12.33 13.96
CA GLN A 99 -42.03 -12.44 13.57
C GLN A 99 -42.56 -11.14 12.93
N ASP A 100 -42.24 -9.98 13.50
CA ASP A 100 -42.62 -8.67 12.94
C ASP A 100 -42.01 -8.42 11.55
N LYS A 101 -40.71 -8.73 11.37
CA LYS A 101 -40.05 -8.70 10.06
C LYS A 101 -40.63 -9.70 9.07
N GLY A 102 -41.06 -10.87 9.53
CA GLY A 102 -41.74 -11.87 8.70
C GLY A 102 -43.10 -11.37 8.20
N ILE A 103 -43.85 -10.67 9.06
CA ILE A 103 -45.11 -10.02 8.69
C ILE A 103 -44.85 -8.90 7.68
N GLU A 104 -43.87 -8.02 7.93
CA GLU A 104 -43.50 -6.95 7.00
C GLU A 104 -43.09 -7.48 5.62
N ALA A 105 -42.28 -8.54 5.58
CA ALA A 105 -41.88 -9.19 4.33
C ALA A 105 -43.10 -9.77 3.59
N THR A 106 -44.05 -10.38 4.31
CA THR A 106 -45.29 -10.91 3.75
C THR A 106 -46.18 -9.78 3.22
N THR A 107 -46.29 -8.65 3.92
CA THR A 107 -47.04 -7.47 3.48
C THR A 107 -46.45 -6.86 2.21
N LYS A 108 -45.12 -6.69 2.14
CA LYS A 108 -44.45 -6.20 0.91
C LYS A 108 -44.62 -7.14 -0.27
N LEU A 109 -44.65 -8.45 -0.03
CA LEU A 109 -44.96 -9.44 -1.05
C LEU A 109 -46.42 -9.34 -1.50
N ALA A 110 -47.36 -9.08 -0.59
CA ALA A 110 -48.78 -8.88 -0.90
C ALA A 110 -49.06 -7.58 -1.67
N GLU A 111 -48.26 -6.54 -1.45
CA GLU A 111 -48.33 -5.26 -2.19
C GLU A 111 -47.65 -5.31 -3.57
N SER A 112 -46.92 -6.38 -3.88
CA SER A 112 -46.23 -6.54 -5.17
C SER A 112 -47.23 -6.82 -6.31
N PRO A 113 -47.12 -6.13 -7.47
CA PRO A 113 -48.10 -6.23 -8.56
C PRO A 113 -48.12 -7.58 -9.32
N ASN A 114 -47.29 -8.55 -8.92
CA ASN A 114 -47.21 -9.86 -9.57
C ASN A 114 -47.95 -10.92 -8.74
N SER A 115 -48.90 -11.65 -9.34
CA SER A 115 -49.63 -12.75 -8.69
C SER A 115 -48.67 -13.85 -8.22
N LYS A 116 -48.71 -14.21 -6.93
CA LYS A 116 -47.90 -15.30 -6.37
C LYS A 116 -48.71 -16.15 -5.41
N VAL A 117 -48.68 -17.47 -5.62
CA VAL A 117 -49.15 -18.48 -4.65
C VAL A 117 -48.03 -18.73 -3.66
N VAL A 118 -48.24 -18.35 -2.40
CA VAL A 118 -47.25 -18.52 -1.31
C VAL A 118 -47.70 -19.68 -0.42
N ILE A 119 -46.99 -20.81 -0.46
CA ILE A 119 -47.24 -21.96 0.41
C ILE A 119 -46.32 -21.85 1.62
N ILE A 120 -46.89 -21.47 2.77
CA ILE A 120 -46.18 -21.43 4.05
C ILE A 120 -46.29 -22.82 4.68
N GLY A 121 -45.23 -23.63 4.55
CA GLY A 121 -45.17 -24.96 5.15
C GLY A 121 -45.17 -24.88 6.68
N SER A 122 -46.07 -25.62 7.34
CA SER A 122 -46.26 -25.67 8.80
C SER A 122 -45.18 -26.45 9.57
N GLY A 123 -43.97 -26.57 9.02
CA GLY A 123 -42.82 -27.19 9.69
C GLY A 123 -41.95 -26.14 10.39
N LYS A 124 -41.29 -26.52 11.49
CA LYS A 124 -40.41 -25.64 12.29
C LYS A 124 -39.25 -24.97 11.51
N ASP A 125 -38.99 -25.38 10.27
CA ASP A 125 -37.98 -24.85 9.35
C ASP A 125 -38.56 -24.52 7.96
N GLY A 126 -39.73 -23.88 7.91
CA GLY A 126 -40.46 -23.55 6.67
C GLY A 126 -39.73 -22.60 5.73
N LEU A 127 -38.81 -23.12 4.92
CA LEU A 127 -38.24 -22.43 3.77
C LEU A 127 -39.33 -22.26 2.67
N PRO A 128 -39.66 -21.03 2.26
CA PRO A 128 -40.64 -20.82 1.19
C PRO A 128 -40.07 -21.27 -0.15
N ILE A 129 -40.74 -22.23 -0.79
CA ILE A 129 -40.42 -22.66 -2.17
C ILE A 129 -41.23 -21.80 -3.13
N ILE A 130 -40.53 -21.07 -3.99
CA ILE A 130 -41.13 -20.30 -5.08
C ILE A 130 -41.15 -21.22 -6.30
N LEU A 131 -42.33 -21.72 -6.68
CA LEU A 131 -42.52 -22.28 -8.02
C LEU A 131 -42.75 -21.11 -8.99
N GLY A 132 -41.81 -20.92 -9.91
CA GLY A 132 -42.00 -20.03 -11.06
C GLY A 132 -43.02 -20.65 -12.02
N ASP A 133 -43.92 -19.80 -12.49
CA ASP A 133 -44.91 -20.11 -13.54
C ASP A 133 -44.19 -20.42 -14.87
N GLN A 134 -44.75 -21.33 -15.67
CA GLN A 134 -44.31 -21.56 -17.06
C GLN A 134 -44.74 -20.41 -17.97
#